data_AF-A0A961IYU4-F1
#
_entry.id   AF-A0A961IYU4-F1
#
_cell.length_a   1.000
_cell.length_b   1.000
_cell.length_c   1.000
_cell.angle_alpha   90.00
_cell.angle_beta   90.00
_cell.angle_gamma   90.00
#
_symmetry.space_group_name_H-M   'P 1'
#
loop_
_entity.id
_entity.type
_entity.pdbx_description
1 polymer ?
#
loop_
_entity_poly.entity_id
_entity_poly.type
_entity_poly.pdbx_seq_one_letter_code
_entity_poly.pdbx_strand_id
1 'polypeptide(L)'
;ISGVAMTAHAKHPEDARAFMEFLTSPQAQSIYAAANHEYPLSDAAEPSELVASWGSFTPDNIDLTALANERGEALKLTQEVDFDG
;
A
#
# COMPACT_ATOMS: atom_id res chain seq x y z
N ILE A 1 3.90 0.14 -0.52
CA ILE A 1 2.44 0.37 -0.42
C ILE A 1 1.80 -0.19 -1.66
N SER A 2 0.82 -1.06 -1.47
CA SER A 2 -0.03 -1.59 -2.53
C SER A 2 -1.32 -0.78 -2.59
N GLY A 3 -1.75 -0.38 -3.79
CA GLY A 3 -2.92 0.48 -3.98
C GLY A 3 -3.74 0.04 -5.18
N VAL A 4 -5.00 0.49 -5.23
CA VAL A 4 -5.93 0.23 -6.33
C VAL A 4 -6.57 1.54 -6.80
N ALA A 5 -6.76 1.67 -8.10
CA ALA A 5 -7.47 2.78 -8.70
C ALA A 5 -8.30 2.30 -9.88
N MET A 6 -9.47 2.92 -10.07
CA MET A 6 -10.28 2.73 -11.27
C MET A 6 -9.75 3.64 -12.39
N THR A 7 -9.57 3.09 -13.58
CA THR A 7 -9.14 3.88 -14.74
C THR A 7 -10.26 4.81 -15.22
N ALA A 8 -9.89 5.95 -15.82
CA ALA A 8 -10.84 6.95 -16.29
C ALA A 8 -11.83 6.44 -17.36
N HIS A 9 -11.50 5.34 -18.06
CA HIS A 9 -12.30 4.75 -19.13
C HIS A 9 -12.71 3.30 -18.83
N ALA A 10 -12.93 2.96 -17.56
CA ALA A 10 -13.39 1.65 -17.16
C ALA A 10 -14.71 1.30 -17.88
N LYS A 11 -14.71 0.19 -18.64
CA LYS A 11 -15.90 -0.27 -19.39
C LYS A 11 -17.03 -0.78 -18.48
N HIS A 12 -16.67 -1.20 -17.27
CA HIS A 12 -17.58 -1.71 -16.24
C HIS A 12 -17.27 -1.01 -14.90
N PRO A 13 -17.68 0.27 -14.73
CA PRO A 13 -17.29 1.06 -13.56
C PRO A 13 -17.90 0.54 -12.26
N GLU A 14 -19.12 -0.01 -12.30
CA GLU A 14 -19.77 -0.59 -11.13
C GLU A 14 -19.06 -1.86 -10.64
N ASP A 15 -18.67 -2.76 -11.56
CA ASP A 15 -17.90 -3.96 -11.21
C ASP A 15 -16.51 -3.60 -10.68
N ALA A 16 -15.86 -2.59 -11.27
CA ALA A 16 -14.58 -2.10 -10.79
C ALA A 16 -14.69 -1.51 -9.37
N ARG A 17 -15.76 -0.76 -9.08
CA ARG A 17 -16.05 -0.25 -7.73
C ARG A 17 -16.29 -1.40 -6.76
N ALA A 18 -17.16 -2.35 -7.11
CA ALA A 18 -17.45 -3.51 -6.27
C ALA A 18 -16.18 -4.32 -5.97
N PHE A 19 -15.27 -4.45 -6.95
CA PHE A 19 -13.99 -5.10 -6.73
C PHE A 19 -13.08 -4.30 -5.78
N MET A 20 -13.00 -2.97 -5.93
CA MET A 20 -12.25 -2.12 -5.00
C MET A 20 -12.80 -2.22 -3.56
N GLU A 21 -14.12 -2.25 -3.39
CA GLU A 21 -14.78 -2.46 -2.09
C GLU A 21 -14.50 -3.85 -1.51
N PHE A 22 -14.47 -4.88 -2.37
CA PHE A 22 -14.06 -6.21 -1.96
C PHE A 22 -12.61 -6.21 -1.45
N LEU A 23 -11.68 -5.57 -2.15
CA LEU A 23 -10.26 -5.51 -1.76
C LEU A 23 -10.05 -4.86 -0.38
N THR A 24 -10.91 -3.93 0.03
CA THR A 24 -10.85 -3.29 1.35
C THR A 24 -11.60 -4.04 2.45
N SER A 25 -12.32 -5.12 2.11
CA SER A 25 -13.02 -5.96 3.08
C SER A 25 -12.04 -6.74 3.97
N PRO A 26 -12.41 -7.06 5.24
CA PRO A 26 -11.57 -7.87 6.12
C PRO A 26 -11.19 -9.23 5.52
N GLN A 27 -12.09 -9.85 4.75
CA GLN A 27 -11.85 -11.12 4.09
C GLN A 27 -10.73 -11.02 3.06
N ALA A 28 -10.80 -10.05 2.14
CA ALA A 28 -9.76 -9.87 1.14
C ALA A 28 -8.44 -9.46 1.77
N GLN A 29 -8.47 -8.53 2.74
CA GLN A 29 -7.27 -8.09 3.48
C GLN A 29 -6.56 -9.26 4.16
N SER A 30 -7.29 -10.19 4.78
CA SER A 30 -6.70 -11.39 5.38
C SER A 30 -6.01 -12.29 4.35
N ILE A 31 -6.62 -12.47 3.18
CA ILE A 31 -6.04 -13.27 2.08
C ILE A 31 -4.75 -12.64 1.57
N TYR A 32 -4.77 -11.33 1.26
CA TYR A 32 -3.62 -10.65 0.67
C TYR A 32 -2.48 -10.44 1.68
N ALA A 33 -2.78 -10.10 2.94
CA ALA A 33 -1.78 -9.99 3.99
C ALA A 33 -1.05 -11.32 4.23
N ALA A 34 -1.80 -12.44 4.21
CA ALA A 34 -1.22 -13.78 4.34
C ALA A 34 -0.34 -14.16 3.13
N ALA A 35 -0.80 -13.86 1.91
CA ALA A 35 -0.11 -14.25 0.67
C ALA A 35 1.15 -13.42 0.38
N ASN A 36 1.12 -12.11 0.67
CA ASN A 36 2.19 -11.19 0.29
C ASN A 36 3.07 -10.76 1.47
N HIS A 37 2.77 -11.23 2.69
CA HIS A 37 3.45 -10.80 3.91
C HIS A 37 3.45 -9.27 4.10
N GLU A 38 2.32 -8.63 3.77
CA GLU A 38 2.06 -7.22 4.04
C GLU A 38 1.24 -7.05 5.33
N TYR A 39 1.25 -5.83 5.88
CA TYR A 39 0.30 -5.45 6.93
C TYR A 39 -1.06 -5.15 6.29
N PRO A 40 -2.17 -5.72 6.82
CA PRO A 40 -3.50 -5.35 6.35
C PRO A 40 -3.82 -3.90 6.73
N LEU A 41 -4.62 -3.24 5.89
CA LEU A 41 -5.13 -1.89 6.16
C LEU A 41 -6.22 -1.89 7.25
N SER A 42 -7.01 -2.96 7.31
CA SER A 42 -8.13 -3.08 8.23
C SER A 42 -7.67 -3.65 9.57
N ASP A 43 -7.99 -2.97 10.67
CA ASP A 43 -7.75 -3.46 12.03
C ASP A 43 -8.52 -4.76 12.36
N ALA A 44 -9.49 -5.14 11.52
CA ALA A 44 -10.24 -6.38 11.66
C ALA A 44 -9.58 -7.59 10.96
N ALA A 45 -8.50 -7.37 10.22
CA ALA A 45 -7.72 -8.42 9.58
C ALA A 45 -6.37 -8.58 10.28
N GLU A 46 -5.98 -9.82 10.52
CA GLU A 46 -4.69 -10.12 11.16
C GLU A 46 -3.57 -10.23 10.10
N PRO A 47 -2.36 -9.74 10.39
CA PRO A 47 -1.19 -9.98 9.55
C PRO A 47 -0.80 -11.47 9.56
N SER A 48 0.04 -11.89 8.60
CA SER A 48 0.61 -13.23 8.62
C SER A 48 1.44 -13.50 9.88
N GLU A 49 1.59 -14.77 10.29
CA GLU A 49 2.42 -15.15 11.44
C GLU A 49 3.84 -14.57 11.38
N LEU A 50 4.44 -14.56 10.19
CA LEU A 50 5.75 -13.97 9.95
C LEU A 50 5.77 -12.47 10.26
N VAL A 51 4.82 -11.72 9.74
CA VAL A 51 4.73 -10.27 9.93
C VAL A 51 4.42 -9.94 11.39
N ALA A 52 3.49 -10.69 12.02
CA ALA A 52 3.18 -10.54 13.44
C ALA A 52 4.41 -10.77 14.34
N SER A 53 5.34 -11.66 13.93
CA SER A 53 6.55 -11.96 14.71
C SER A 53 7.53 -10.79 14.84
N TRP A 54 7.40 -9.75 14.01
CA TRP A 54 8.25 -8.55 14.07
C TRP A 54 7.87 -7.62 15.22
N GLY A 55 6.68 -7.82 15.83
CA GLY A 55 6.17 -7.01 16.92
C GLY A 55 5.45 -5.75 16.44
N SER A 56 5.05 -4.92 17.41
CA SER A 56 4.38 -3.65 17.13
C SER A 56 5.37 -2.55 16.76
N PHE A 57 4.97 -1.65 15.88
CA PHE A 57 5.70 -0.43 15.57
C PHE A 57 4.76 0.77 15.54
N THR A 58 5.32 1.97 15.61
CA THR A 58 4.57 3.21 15.37
C THR A 58 4.79 3.63 13.92
N PRO A 59 3.78 3.53 13.04
CA PRO A 59 3.91 4.03 11.67
C PRO A 59 4.06 5.55 11.68
N ASP A 60 4.86 6.07 10.74
CA ASP A 60 4.87 7.49 10.43
C ASP A 60 3.49 7.90 9.89
N ASN A 61 3.02 9.09 10.27
CA ASN A 61 1.71 9.63 9.89
C ASN A 61 1.80 10.69 8.79
N ILE A 62 2.96 10.87 8.15
CA ILE A 62 3.11 11.73 6.97
C ILE A 62 2.14 11.29 5.87
N ASP A 63 1.45 12.27 5.29
CA ASP A 63 0.61 12.05 4.13
C ASP A 63 1.44 11.56 2.93
N LEU A 64 1.04 10.42 2.37
CA LEU A 64 1.79 9.78 1.28
C LEU A 64 1.77 10.59 -0.02
N THR A 65 0.75 11.44 -0.22
CA THR A 65 0.70 12.34 -1.37
C THR A 65 1.70 13.48 -1.20
N ALA A 66 1.81 14.04 0.02
CA ALA A 66 2.85 15.00 0.37
C ALA A 66 4.24 14.40 0.17
N LEU A 67 4.47 13.15 0.61
CA LEU A 67 5.72 12.43 0.36
C LEU A 67 5.99 12.23 -1.14
N ALA A 68 4.98 11.89 -1.92
CA ALA A 68 5.12 11.69 -3.37
C ALA A 68 5.50 12.98 -4.11
N ASN A 69 5.08 14.15 -3.63
CA ASN A 69 5.47 15.45 -4.21
C ASN A 69 6.97 15.72 -4.07
N GLU A 70 7.63 15.17 -3.05
CA GLU A 70 9.07 15.31 -2.82
C GLU A 70 9.93 14.37 -3.68
N ARG A 71 9.30 13.50 -4.50
CA ARG A 71 10.01 12.53 -5.33
C ARG A 71 11.05 13.17 -6.26
N GLY A 72 10.78 14.37 -6.78
CA GLY A 72 11.70 15.08 -7.67
C GLY A 72 13.01 15.44 -6.97
N GLU A 73 12.92 16.03 -5.77
CA GLU A 73 14.09 16.42 -4.99
C GLU A 73 14.85 15.20 -4.46
N ALA A 74 14.13 14.16 -4.01
CA ALA A 74 14.75 12.91 -3.56
C ALA A 74 15.60 12.26 -4.66
N LEU A 75 15.11 12.27 -5.92
CA LEU A 75 15.86 11.74 -7.06
C LEU A 75 17.13 12.56 -7.34
N LYS A 76 17.03 13.90 -7.27
CA LYS A 76 18.17 14.78 -7.45
C LYS A 76 19.25 14.51 -6.40
N LEU A 77 18.88 14.41 -5.13
CA LEU A 77 19.83 14.09 -4.05
C LEU A 77 20.50 12.74 -4.25
N THR A 78 19.73 11.72 -4.66
CA THR A 78 20.25 10.37 -4.95
C THR A 78 21.30 10.40 -6.08
N GLN A 79 21.05 11.20 -7.12
CA GLN A 79 21.99 11.40 -8.24
C GLN A 79 23.24 12.19 -7.82
N GLU A 80 23.08 13.24 -7.02
CA GLU A 80 24.19 14.08 -6.56
C GLU A 80 25.22 13.30 -5.73
N VAL A 81 24.76 12.30 -4.98
CA VAL A 81 25.63 11.45 -4.16
C VAL A 81 26.11 10.19 -4.88
N ASP A 82 25.75 10.01 -6.16
CA ASP A 82 26.12 8.84 -6.97
C ASP A 82 25.76 7.52 -6.26
N PHE A 83 24.51 7.44 -5.77
CA PHE A 83 24.11 6.37 -4.85
C PHE A 83 24.26 4.97 -5.45
N ASP A 84 24.09 4.83 -6.76
CA ASP A 84 24.19 3.57 -7.50
C ASP A 84 25.49 3.40 -8.32
N GLY A 85 26.33 4.43 -8.45
CA GLY A 85 27.70 4.36 -8.99
C GLY A 85 27.85 4.41 -10.52
#